data_AF-A0A813K6L6-F1
#
_entry.id   AF-A0A813K6L6-F1
#
_cell.length_a   1.000
_cell.length_b   1.000
_cell.length_c   1.000
_cell.angle_alpha   90.00
_cell.angle_beta   90.00
_cell.angle_gamma   90.00
#
_symmetry.space_group_name_H-M   'P 1'
#
loop_
_entity.id
_entity.type
_entity.pdbx_description
1 polymer ?
#
loop_
_entity_poly.entity_id
_entity_poly.type
_entity_poly.pdbx_seq_one_letter_code
_entity_poly.pdbx_strand_id
1 'polypeptide(L)'
;MFYFKTDNLHGEQHRLERVLLPQMPHLLTMPYDIELSGALLCMQSEFDRTTHSISHDPAYKKKNLLLISGLNIDTSPDEGNQEAFPNTMFLPWAAYIQLASGERHVLEQPDIVQLLFAQDTENPDAIDYTPSV
;
A
#
# COMPACT_ATOMS: atom_id res chain seq x y z
N MET A 1 22.07 24.91 -11.51
CA MET A 1 20.60 25.07 -11.46
C MET A 1 20.03 24.14 -12.52
N PHE A 2 19.46 23.01 -12.10
CA PHE A 2 18.87 22.05 -13.04
C PHE A 2 17.41 22.44 -13.30
N TYR A 3 17.06 22.62 -14.58
CA TYR A 3 15.71 22.93 -15.02
C TYR A 3 15.19 21.70 -15.76
N PHE A 4 14.21 20.99 -15.18
CA PHE A 4 13.51 19.92 -15.90
C PHE A 4 12.42 20.56 -16.74
N LYS A 5 12.68 20.68 -18.04
CA LYS A 5 11.67 21.08 -19.02
C LYS A 5 10.94 19.81 -19.47
N THR A 6 9.78 19.53 -18.88
CA THR A 6 8.91 18.43 -19.32
C THR A 6 7.64 19.05 -19.87
N ASP A 7 7.58 19.23 -21.18
CA ASP A 7 6.52 19.98 -21.87
C ASP A 7 5.16 19.23 -21.92
N ASN A 8 4.99 18.08 -21.23
CA ASN A 8 3.68 17.44 -21.03
C ASN A 8 3.72 16.32 -19.95
N LEU A 9 3.17 16.56 -18.76
CA LEU A 9 2.90 15.51 -17.75
C LEU A 9 1.59 14.73 -18.07
N HIS A 10 1.39 14.38 -19.34
CA HIS A 10 0.20 13.67 -19.80
C HIS A 10 0.50 12.18 -19.92
N GLY A 11 -0.26 11.33 -19.22
CA GLY A 11 -0.15 9.87 -19.28
C GLY A 11 0.23 9.21 -17.95
N GLU A 12 0.16 7.87 -17.94
CA GLU A 12 0.42 7.03 -16.76
C GLU A 12 1.90 7.00 -16.33
N GLN A 13 2.82 7.33 -17.24
CA GLN A 13 4.27 7.31 -17.01
C GLN A 13 4.76 8.43 -16.07
N HIS A 14 3.96 9.48 -15.88
CA HIS A 14 4.30 10.65 -15.06
C HIS A 14 3.47 10.74 -13.77
N ARG A 15 2.97 9.59 -13.32
CA ARG A 15 1.98 9.54 -12.25
C ARG A 15 2.58 9.90 -10.89
N LEU A 16 3.80 9.45 -10.64
CA LEU A 16 4.54 9.79 -9.43
C LEU A 16 4.71 11.31 -9.31
N GLU A 17 5.16 11.95 -10.38
CA GLU A 17 5.39 13.39 -10.45
C GLU A 17 4.09 14.18 -10.32
N ARG A 18 2.99 13.70 -10.89
CA ARG A 18 1.67 14.31 -10.74
C ARG A 18 1.16 14.29 -9.29
N VAL A 19 1.49 13.25 -8.53
CA VAL A 19 1.11 13.15 -7.12
C VAL A 19 2.03 14.00 -6.24
N LEU A 20 3.35 13.92 -6.47
CA LEU A 20 4.34 14.54 -5.60
C LEU A 20 4.55 16.03 -5.88
N LEU A 21 4.65 16.47 -7.14
CA LEU A 21 5.00 17.87 -7.48
C LEU A 21 4.11 18.92 -6.78
N PRO A 22 2.77 18.74 -6.69
CA PRO A 22 1.92 19.68 -5.96
C PRO A 22 2.21 19.73 -4.45
N GLN A 23 2.71 18.63 -3.88
CA GLN A 23 3.01 18.47 -2.46
C GLN A 23 4.46 18.80 -2.11
N MET A 24 5.36 18.88 -3.10
CA MET A 24 6.79 19.12 -2.90
C MET A 24 7.12 20.32 -2.00
N PRO A 25 6.48 21.50 -2.14
CA PRO A 25 6.77 22.62 -1.24
C PRO A 25 6.50 22.30 0.23
N HIS A 26 5.46 21.51 0.50
CA HIS A 26 5.13 21.09 1.85
C HIS A 26 6.07 20.00 2.35
N LEU A 27 6.30 18.97 1.53
CA LEU A 27 7.22 17.87 1.83
C LEU A 27 8.63 18.37 2.16
N LEU A 28 9.16 19.33 1.38
CA LEU A 28 10.48 19.92 1.59
C LEU A 28 10.58 20.79 2.85
N THR A 29 9.46 21.19 3.44
CA THR A 29 9.42 22.02 4.65
C THR A 29 9.02 21.23 5.90
N MET A 30 8.75 19.92 5.76
CA MET A 30 8.45 19.06 6.89
C MET A 30 9.70 18.84 7.78
N PRO A 31 9.51 18.77 9.11
CA PRO A 31 10.63 18.68 10.04
C PRO A 31 11.35 17.32 10.00
N TYR A 32 10.67 16.24 9.61
CA TYR A 32 11.23 14.87 9.53
C TYR A 32 10.50 14.04 8.45
N ASP A 33 11.15 12.95 8.02
CA ASP A 33 10.61 11.85 7.20
C ASP A 33 9.93 12.23 5.88
N ILE A 34 10.63 13.02 5.05
CA ILE A 34 10.15 13.42 3.73
C ILE A 34 9.89 12.20 2.82
N GLU A 35 10.73 11.17 2.91
CA GLU A 35 10.62 9.95 2.10
C GLU A 35 9.36 9.17 2.46
N LEU A 36 9.11 8.96 3.75
CA LEU A 36 7.93 8.25 4.24
C LEU A 36 6.66 9.05 3.90
N SER A 37 6.68 10.36 4.13
CA SER A 37 5.55 11.24 3.80
C SER A 37 5.21 11.21 2.31
N GLY A 38 6.23 11.26 1.45
CA GLY A 38 6.06 11.10 0.01
C GLY A 38 5.49 9.74 -0.37
N ALA A 39 6.02 8.66 0.21
CA ALA A 39 5.54 7.30 -0.04
C ALA A 39 4.07 7.13 0.36
N LEU A 40 3.66 7.67 1.52
CA LEU A 40 2.27 7.63 1.99
C LEU A 40 1.32 8.40 1.05
N LEU A 41 1.72 9.58 0.57
CA LEU A 41 0.93 10.36 -0.39
C LEU A 41 0.73 9.61 -1.72
N CYS A 42 1.80 9.00 -2.23
CA CYS A 42 1.72 8.16 -3.42
C CYS A 42 0.77 6.98 -3.21
N MET A 43 0.98 6.23 -2.14
CA MET A 43 0.17 5.07 -1.80
C MET A 43 -1.31 5.42 -1.61
N GLN A 44 -1.63 6.55 -0.98
CA GLN A 44 -3.02 7.02 -0.84
C GLN A 44 -3.64 7.34 -2.20
N SER A 45 -2.94 8.10 -3.05
CA SER A 45 -3.43 8.42 -4.39
C SER A 45 -3.61 7.17 -5.27
N GLU A 46 -2.70 6.20 -5.14
CA GLU A 46 -2.79 4.92 -5.83
C GLU A 46 -3.98 4.08 -5.35
N PHE A 47 -4.20 4.02 -4.04
CA PHE A 47 -5.30 3.28 -3.45
C PHE A 47 -6.65 3.83 -3.88
N ASP A 48 -6.85 5.15 -3.80
CA ASP A 48 -8.10 5.81 -4.20
C ASP A 48 -8.41 5.55 -5.68
N ARG A 49 -7.41 5.73 -6.56
CA ARG A 49 -7.60 5.48 -7.98
C ARG A 49 -7.92 4.02 -8.26
N THR A 50 -7.19 3.09 -7.65
CA THR A 50 -7.35 1.65 -7.88
C THR A 50 -8.73 1.19 -7.39
N THR A 51 -9.15 1.66 -6.22
CA THR A 51 -10.49 1.41 -5.67
C THR A 51 -11.57 1.95 -6.61
N HIS A 52 -11.42 3.18 -7.11
CA HIS A 52 -12.35 3.74 -8.08
C HIS A 52 -12.39 2.92 -9.39
N SER A 53 -11.24 2.50 -9.91
CA SER A 53 -11.17 1.69 -11.13
C SER A 53 -11.85 0.32 -10.95
N ILE A 54 -11.52 -0.40 -9.87
CA ILE A 54 -12.07 -1.72 -9.58
C ILE A 54 -13.58 -1.65 -9.37
N SER A 55 -14.07 -0.64 -8.65
CA SER A 55 -15.49 -0.50 -8.32
C SER A 55 -16.39 -0.23 -9.53
N HIS A 56 -15.83 0.27 -10.64
CA HIS A 56 -16.54 0.57 -11.88
C HIS A 56 -16.35 -0.48 -12.98
N ASP A 57 -15.31 -1.30 -12.89
CA ASP A 57 -15.00 -2.30 -13.91
C ASP A 57 -15.98 -3.49 -13.81
N PRO A 58 -16.71 -3.82 -14.90
CA PRO A 58 -17.67 -4.91 -14.92
C PRO A 58 -17.08 -6.28 -14.58
N ALA A 59 -15.78 -6.51 -14.78
CA ALA A 59 -15.10 -7.77 -14.49
C ALA A 59 -15.09 -8.11 -12.99
N TYR A 60 -15.24 -7.11 -12.12
CA TYR A 60 -15.26 -7.27 -10.66
C TYR A 60 -16.67 -7.22 -10.05
N LYS A 61 -17.73 -7.08 -10.87
CA LYS A 61 -19.10 -7.08 -10.36
C LYS A 61 -19.48 -8.45 -9.78
N LYS A 62 -20.20 -8.42 -8.65
CA LYS A 62 -20.70 -9.61 -7.93
C LYS A 62 -19.60 -10.60 -7.51
N LYS A 63 -18.38 -10.11 -7.28
CA LYS A 63 -17.26 -10.88 -6.73
C LYS A 63 -16.89 -10.36 -5.36
N ASN A 64 -16.46 -11.28 -4.50
CA ASN A 64 -15.74 -10.92 -3.28
C ASN A 64 -14.34 -10.45 -3.69
N LEU A 65 -13.97 -9.25 -3.27
CA LEU A 65 -12.70 -8.61 -3.59
C LEU A 65 -12.15 -7.94 -2.34
N LEU A 66 -10.87 -8.17 -2.10
CA LEU A 66 -10.07 -7.51 -1.08
C LEU A 66 -8.89 -6.87 -1.79
N LEU A 67 -8.83 -5.55 -1.75
CA LEU A 67 -7.68 -4.75 -2.16
C LEU A 67 -7.02 -4.22 -0.90
N ILE A 68 -5.73 -4.48 -0.71
CA ILE A 68 -4.95 -3.93 0.41
C ILE A 68 -3.84 -3.06 -0.18
N SER A 69 -3.70 -1.86 0.37
CA SER A 69 -2.58 -0.97 0.11
C SER A 69 -1.75 -0.81 1.37
N GLY A 70 -0.44 -0.70 1.20
CA GLY A 70 0.51 -0.65 2.30
C GLY A 70 1.91 -0.35 1.81
N LEU A 71 2.83 -0.24 2.77
CA LEU A 71 4.24 0.03 2.51
C LEU A 71 5.05 -1.25 2.70
N ASN A 72 5.89 -1.57 1.73
CA ASN A 72 6.98 -2.53 1.94
C ASN A 72 8.13 -1.78 2.61
N ILE A 73 8.55 -2.27 3.77
CA ILE A 73 9.64 -1.71 4.57
C ILE A 73 10.78 -2.72 4.54
N ASP A 74 11.85 -2.37 3.84
CA ASP A 74 13.07 -3.17 3.80
C ASP A 74 13.97 -2.75 4.97
N THR A 75 14.18 -3.65 5.92
CA THR A 75 15.14 -3.45 7.01
C THR A 75 16.48 -4.07 6.65
N SER A 76 17.54 -3.26 6.77
CA SER A 76 18.91 -3.74 6.56
C SER A 76 19.30 -4.74 7.65
N PRO A 77 20.13 -5.74 7.34
CA PRO A 77 20.72 -6.61 8.35
C PRO A 77 21.49 -5.76 9.37
N ASP A 78 21.20 -5.93 10.65
CA ASP A 78 21.90 -5.25 11.73
C ASP A 78 23.18 -6.04 12.06
N GLU A 79 24.33 -5.37 12.25
CA GLU A 79 25.63 -6.04 12.46
C GLU A 79 25.65 -6.97 13.70
N GLY A 80 24.65 -6.86 14.59
CA GLY A 80 24.47 -7.67 15.79
C GLY A 80 23.40 -8.76 15.72
N ASN A 81 22.59 -8.84 14.65
CA ASN A 81 21.53 -9.86 14.51
C ASN A 81 21.95 -10.97 13.54
N GLN A 82 21.55 -12.21 13.84
CA GLN A 82 21.89 -13.43 13.07
C GLN A 82 21.20 -13.50 11.69
N GLU A 83 20.40 -12.50 11.32
CA GLU A 83 19.72 -12.48 10.03
C GLU A 83 20.72 -12.08 8.93
N ALA A 84 21.19 -13.07 8.18
CA ALA A 84 22.15 -12.88 7.10
C ALA A 84 21.57 -12.16 5.85
N PHE A 85 20.27 -11.84 5.86
CA PHE A 85 19.55 -11.31 4.69
C PHE A 85 18.62 -10.15 5.08
N PRO A 86 18.41 -9.16 4.19
CA PRO A 86 17.43 -8.11 4.40
C PRO A 86 16.03 -8.70 4.59
N ASN A 87 15.29 -8.16 5.55
CA ASN A 87 13.91 -8.54 5.81
C ASN A 87 12.96 -7.48 5.24
N THR A 88 11.96 -7.90 4.48
CA THR A 88 10.92 -7.03 3.94
C THR A 88 9.64 -7.26 4.73
N MET A 89 9.20 -6.24 5.47
CA MET A 89 7.91 -6.25 6.16
C MET A 89 6.87 -5.48 5.36
N PHE A 90 5.66 -6.02 5.25
CA PHE A 90 4.52 -5.29 4.67
C PHE A 90 3.69 -4.64 5.78
N LEU A 91 3.64 -3.32 5.79
CA LEU A 91 2.80 -2.53 6.69
C LEU A 91 1.49 -2.16 5.98
N PRO A 92 0.36 -2.82 6.28
CA PRO A 92 -0.92 -2.45 5.70
C PRO A 92 -1.34 -1.06 6.17
N TRP A 93 -1.92 -0.29 5.25
CA TRP A 93 -2.37 1.08 5.51
C TRP A 93 -3.87 1.27 5.28
N ALA A 94 -4.39 0.74 4.18
CA ALA A 94 -5.80 0.84 3.85
C ALA A 94 -6.25 -0.40 3.10
N ALA A 95 -7.50 -0.78 3.28
CA ALA A 95 -8.10 -1.88 2.55
C ALA A 95 -9.48 -1.51 2.02
N TYR A 96 -9.77 -1.97 0.81
CA TYR A 96 -11.10 -1.88 0.21
C TYR A 96 -11.66 -3.29 0.07
N ILE A 97 -12.85 -3.48 0.63
CA ILE A 97 -13.58 -4.73 0.60
C ILE A 97 -14.83 -4.52 -0.24
N GLN A 98 -15.06 -5.41 -1.18
CA GLN A 98 -16.33 -5.54 -1.90
C GLN A 98 -16.83 -6.98 -1.74
N LEU A 99 -18.08 -7.16 -1.33
CA LEU A 99 -18.71 -8.46 -1.29
C LEU A 99 -19.56 -8.69 -2.54
N ALA A 100 -19.79 -9.95 -2.89
CA ALA A 100 -20.64 -10.34 -4.01
C ALA A 100 -22.10 -9.86 -3.85
N SER A 101 -22.52 -9.61 -2.60
CA SER A 101 -23.81 -8.97 -2.25
C SER A 101 -23.92 -7.53 -2.74
N GLY A 102 -22.81 -6.88 -3.06
CA GLY A 102 -22.73 -5.46 -3.41
C GLY A 102 -22.33 -4.55 -2.23
N GLU A 103 -22.19 -5.11 -1.03
CA GLU A 103 -21.68 -4.39 0.14
C GLU A 103 -20.21 -3.98 -0.05
N ARG A 104 -19.85 -2.79 0.44
CA ARG A 104 -18.53 -2.19 0.23
C ARG A 104 -18.06 -1.51 1.51
N HIS A 105 -16.81 -1.76 1.89
CA HIS A 105 -16.16 -1.16 3.05
C HIS A 105 -14.78 -0.63 2.68
N VAL A 106 -14.39 0.46 3.31
CA VAL A 106 -13.00 0.90 3.37
C VAL A 106 -12.57 0.77 4.83
N LEU A 107 -11.40 0.19 5.04
CA LEU A 107 -10.76 0.06 6.33
C LEU A 107 -9.52 0.94 6.33
N GLU A 108 -9.40 1.82 7.32
CA GLU A 108 -8.17 2.57 7.57
C GLU A 108 -7.22 1.72 8.42
N GLN A 109 -5.98 2.18 8.57
CA GLN A 109 -4.94 1.43 9.28
C GLN A 109 -5.38 0.98 10.69
N PRO A 110 -6.02 1.82 11.53
CA PRO A 110 -6.47 1.38 12.85
C PRO A 110 -7.48 0.24 12.79
N ASP A 111 -8.40 0.27 11.82
CA ASP A 111 -9.41 -0.77 11.64
C ASP A 111 -8.77 -2.10 11.24
N ILE A 112 -7.80 -2.05 10.31
CA ILE A 112 -7.05 -3.23 9.86
C ILE A 112 -6.30 -3.85 11.04
N VAL A 113 -5.57 -3.02 11.79
CA VAL A 113 -4.81 -3.45 12.96
C VAL A 113 -5.74 -4.10 13.99
N GLN A 114 -6.87 -3.46 14.30
CA GLN A 114 -7.85 -4.01 15.23
C GLN A 114 -8.41 -5.36 14.76
N LEU A 115 -8.75 -5.48 13.47
CA LEU A 115 -9.27 -6.72 12.89
C LEU A 115 -8.25 -7.86 12.93
N LEU A 116 -6.98 -7.55 12.66
CA LEU A 116 -5.88 -8.51 12.74
C LEU A 116 -5.66 -8.99 14.17
N PHE A 117 -5.64 -8.07 15.15
CA PHE A 117 -5.48 -8.43 16.57
C PHE A 117 -6.70 -9.19 17.14
N ALA A 118 -7.85 -9.11 16.50
CA ALA A 118 -9.03 -9.88 16.87
C ALA A 118 -9.03 -11.32 16.31
N GLN A 119 -8.13 -11.67 15.39
CA GLN A 119 -8.02 -13.03 14.87
C GLN A 119 -7.32 -13.96 15.87
N ASP A 120 -7.64 -15.24 15.79
CA ASP A 120 -6.92 -16.27 16.53
C ASP A 120 -5.49 -16.43 15.96
N THR A 121 -4.55 -16.76 16.85
CA THR A 121 -3.19 -17.16 16.47
C THR A 121 -3.16 -18.51 15.75
N GLU A 122 -4.15 -19.37 15.97
CA GLU A 122 -4.30 -20.62 15.25
C GLU A 122 -5.21 -20.44 14.02
N ASN A 123 -4.65 -20.68 12.83
CA ASN A 123 -5.42 -20.72 11.59
C ASN A 123 -5.72 -22.18 11.21
N PRO A 124 -6.95 -22.69 11.39
CA PRO A 124 -7.31 -24.07 11.06
C PRO A 124 -7.23 -24.37 9.56
N ASP A 125 -7.27 -23.32 8.73
CA ASP A 125 -7.10 -23.41 7.27
C ASP A 125 -5.65 -23.17 6.83
N ALA A 126 -4.69 -23.13 7.76
CA ALA A 126 -3.28 -23.01 7.44
C ALA A 126 -2.82 -24.20 6.59
N ILE A 127 -2.29 -23.91 5.40
CA ILE A 127 -1.67 -24.90 4.53
C ILE A 127 -0.19 -24.93 4.87
N ASP A 128 0.30 -26.08 5.32
CA ASP A 128 1.73 -26.29 5.53
C ASP A 128 2.42 -26.53 4.19
N TYR A 129 3.34 -25.63 3.83
CA TYR A 129 4.11 -25.70 2.57
C TYR A 129 5.43 -26.45 2.72
N THR A 130 5.71 -27.05 3.89
CA THR A 130 6.90 -27.88 4.03
C THR A 130 6.71 -29.21 3.29
N PRO A 131 7.62 -29.59 2.38
CA PRO A 131 7.54 -30.89 1.73
C PRO A 131 7.74 -31.98 2.79
N SER A 132 6.84 -32.97 2.81
CA SER A 132 6.99 -34.17 3.61
C SER A 132 8.30 -34.88 3.23
N VAL A 133 9.15 -35.08 4.24
CA VAL A 133 10.47 -35.72 4.16
C VAL A 133 10.38 -37.16 3.66
#